data_AF-A0A517XZ57-F1
#
_entry.id   AF-A0A517XZ57-F1
#
_cell.length_a   1.000
_cell.length_b   1.000
_cell.length_c   1.000
_cell.angle_alpha   90.00
_cell.angle_beta   90.00
_cell.angle_gamma   90.00
#
_symmetry.space_group_name_H-M   'P 1'
#
loop_
_entity.id
_entity.type
_entity.pdbx_description
1 polymer ?
#
loop_
_entity_poly.entity_id
_entity_poly.type
_entity_poly.pdbx_seq_one_letter_code
_entity_poly.pdbx_strand_id
1 'polypeptide(L)'
;MWPWMKRWLDWVTTDVLPLSRSRPHGQAVHTRYEKAGLALYDLPVPWNADAVVVEVLLKLPPAARKKGDFTLRLPGREPVPAESLRPEADSRHRLLFRLPVPASTTDGELLWKSKHLSRVSVPVLTVGEFLTGLRLTLPTVAVRLGAQTVAAQTFVASQCRGLTATCVLRGATPLAPVGDLGLTAVFRSERAGTTYEVPVTLSSSQLAAREALLTAACPKVPRRVGRWAVSWVIGGREMCVQRVEAIPARRFEASLRVADTRFVAADKAGAVRVLRQPPATGEAARVGPCFLVASSEPGMAGVCRLQIHAATPGERRPPLLMEQDVLVTDGPTVFAPGLLDAAETPTVGGFELRHKGRVLGSASLRPVPSAALTAEGGFKPPPDFAWTPTADDELAERLSRLMGGGS
;
A
#
# COMPACT_ATOMS: atom_id res chain seq x y z
N MET A 1 -36.39 68.93 21.29
CA MET A 1 -37.01 67.66 20.84
C MET A 1 -36.48 67.18 19.48
N TRP A 2 -36.37 68.04 18.48
CA TRP A 2 -35.87 67.72 17.13
C TRP A 2 -34.42 67.15 17.01
N PRO A 3 -33.43 67.59 17.82
CA PRO A 3 -32.05 67.09 17.72
C PRO A 3 -31.90 65.62 18.16
N TRP A 4 -32.73 65.19 19.13
CA TRP A 4 -32.85 63.80 19.56
C TRP A 4 -33.40 62.94 18.43
N MET A 5 -34.46 63.40 17.75
CA MET A 5 -35.14 62.62 16.71
C MET A 5 -34.28 62.47 15.47
N LYS A 6 -33.49 63.51 15.10
CA LYS A 6 -32.48 63.41 14.05
C LYS A 6 -31.34 62.46 14.41
N ARG A 7 -30.78 62.54 15.62
CA ARG A 7 -29.77 61.58 16.08
C ARG A 7 -30.31 60.14 16.12
N TRP A 8 -31.59 59.96 16.49
CA TRP A 8 -32.23 58.66 16.50
C TRP A 8 -32.50 58.15 15.08
N LEU A 9 -32.99 58.99 14.17
CA LEU A 9 -33.17 58.63 12.76
C LEU A 9 -31.82 58.31 12.10
N ASP A 10 -30.81 59.15 12.28
CA ASP A 10 -29.45 58.96 11.74
C ASP A 10 -28.83 57.67 12.31
N TRP A 11 -29.03 57.37 13.59
CA TRP A 11 -28.60 56.11 14.19
C TRP A 11 -29.36 54.90 13.59
N VAL A 12 -30.67 55.00 13.40
CA VAL A 12 -31.48 53.93 12.79
C VAL A 12 -31.13 53.72 11.31
N THR A 13 -30.93 54.78 10.53
CA THR A 13 -30.62 54.72 9.08
C THR A 13 -29.17 54.38 8.78
N THR A 14 -28.23 54.80 9.61
CA THR A 14 -26.78 54.66 9.33
C THR A 14 -26.16 53.47 10.05
N ASP A 15 -26.69 53.07 11.21
CA ASP A 15 -26.10 52.00 12.04
C ASP A 15 -26.95 50.73 12.08
N VAL A 16 -28.29 50.85 12.11
CA VAL A 16 -29.19 49.70 12.33
C VAL A 16 -29.73 49.11 11.03
N LEU A 17 -30.15 49.95 10.08
CA LEU A 17 -30.75 49.52 8.82
C LEU A 17 -29.78 48.85 7.81
N PRO A 18 -28.49 49.22 7.70
CA PRO A 18 -27.57 48.57 6.76
C PRO A 18 -27.30 47.11 7.10
N LEU A 19 -27.26 46.77 8.39
CA LEU A 19 -27.05 45.40 8.88
C LEU A 19 -28.27 44.49 8.69
N SER A 20 -29.48 45.06 8.62
CA SER A 20 -30.70 44.31 8.29
C SER A 20 -30.95 44.18 6.78
N ARG A 21 -30.40 45.09 5.97
CA ARG A 21 -30.60 45.13 4.51
C ARG A 21 -29.43 44.56 3.71
N SER A 22 -28.31 44.21 4.36
CA SER A 22 -27.28 43.39 3.72
C SER A 22 -27.89 42.04 3.35
N ARG A 23 -28.27 41.90 2.08
CA ARG A 23 -28.64 40.62 1.47
C ARG A 23 -27.63 39.54 1.88
N PRO A 24 -28.02 38.26 1.95
CA PRO A 24 -27.14 37.14 2.35
C PRO A 24 -25.86 36.97 1.53
N HIS A 25 -25.62 37.80 0.50
CA HIS A 25 -24.45 37.76 -0.38
C HIS A 25 -23.19 38.43 0.21
N GLY A 26 -23.27 39.05 1.39
CA GLY A 26 -22.16 39.77 2.02
C GLY A 26 -21.59 39.14 3.29
N GLN A 27 -22.16 38.02 3.74
CA GLN A 27 -21.77 37.36 4.98
C GLN A 27 -21.34 35.92 4.70
N ALA A 28 -20.18 35.54 5.22
CA ALA A 28 -19.72 34.16 5.21
C ALA A 28 -19.37 33.72 6.63
N VAL A 29 -19.84 32.53 7.01
CA VAL A 29 -19.52 31.90 8.29
C VAL A 29 -18.71 30.66 7.97
N HIS A 30 -17.51 30.60 8.50
CA HIS A 30 -16.61 29.46 8.38
C HIS A 30 -16.37 28.88 9.77
N THR A 31 -16.35 27.56 9.85
CA THR A 31 -16.01 26.85 11.08
C THR A 31 -14.68 26.17 10.84
N ARG A 32 -13.71 26.46 11.69
CA ARG A 32 -12.45 25.71 11.76
C ARG A 32 -12.27 25.13 13.15
N TYR A 33 -11.45 24.10 13.26
CA TYR A 33 -11.05 23.56 14.55
C TYR A 33 -9.54 23.46 14.65
N GLU A 34 -9.06 23.45 15.88
CA GLU A 34 -7.66 23.27 16.21
C GLU A 34 -7.46 21.88 16.82
N LYS A 35 -6.47 21.15 16.33
CA LYS A 35 -6.10 19.84 16.88
C LYS A 35 -4.61 19.60 16.74
N ALA A 36 -3.92 19.34 17.85
CA ALA A 36 -2.49 19.02 17.87
C ALA A 36 -1.62 20.08 17.13
N GLY A 37 -1.98 21.36 17.30
CA GLY A 37 -1.32 22.48 16.62
C GLY A 37 -1.70 22.68 15.15
N LEU A 38 -2.60 21.86 14.60
CA LEU A 38 -3.15 22.01 13.24
C LEU A 38 -4.43 22.85 13.28
N ALA A 39 -4.66 23.68 12.26
CA ALA A 39 -5.92 24.36 12.03
C ALA A 39 -6.59 23.80 10.76
N LEU A 40 -7.80 23.27 10.89
CA LEU A 40 -8.51 22.58 9.82
C LEU A 40 -9.86 23.26 9.55
N TYR A 41 -10.13 23.57 8.28
CA TYR A 41 -11.22 24.46 7.84
C TYR A 41 -12.38 23.69 7.21
N ASP A 42 -13.60 24.18 7.45
CA ASP A 42 -14.84 23.76 6.78
C ASP A 42 -15.10 22.25 6.84
N LEU A 43 -14.79 21.65 7.99
CA LEU A 43 -14.96 20.23 8.27
C LEU A 43 -15.74 20.04 9.58
N PRO A 44 -16.45 18.91 9.75
CA PRO A 44 -16.99 18.53 11.05
C PRO A 44 -15.90 18.56 12.14
N VAL A 45 -16.20 19.20 13.26
CA VAL A 45 -15.31 19.34 14.42
C VAL A 45 -15.27 18.00 15.16
N PRO A 46 -14.11 17.33 15.29
CA PRO A 46 -14.05 16.09 16.05
C PRO A 46 -14.25 16.37 17.54
N TRP A 47 -14.89 15.42 18.24
CA TRP A 47 -15.17 15.47 19.69
C TRP A 47 -13.94 15.78 20.55
N ASN A 48 -12.74 15.44 20.07
CA ASN A 48 -11.46 15.65 20.74
C ASN A 48 -10.65 16.83 20.18
N ALA A 49 -11.25 17.74 19.40
CA ALA A 49 -10.57 18.98 19.02
C ALA A 49 -10.19 19.80 20.27
N ASP A 50 -9.08 20.51 20.18
CA ASP A 50 -8.57 21.33 21.29
C ASP A 50 -9.41 22.61 21.43
N ALA A 51 -9.87 23.16 20.30
CA ALA A 51 -10.81 24.29 20.25
C ALA A 51 -11.56 24.35 18.92
N VAL A 52 -12.72 25.01 18.95
CA VAL A 52 -13.44 25.44 17.74
C VAL A 52 -13.24 26.93 17.56
N VAL A 53 -13.02 27.35 16.32
CA VAL A 53 -12.98 28.76 15.95
C VAL A 53 -14.03 29.02 14.88
N VAL A 54 -14.98 29.88 15.19
CA VAL A 54 -15.97 30.38 14.22
C VAL A 54 -15.44 31.69 13.66
N GLU A 55 -15.21 31.71 12.35
CA GLU A 55 -14.84 32.90 11.61
C GLU A 55 -16.06 33.46 10.89
N VAL A 56 -16.37 34.73 11.13
CA VAL A 56 -17.45 35.42 10.42
C VAL A 56 -16.87 36.57 9.63
N LEU A 57 -17.07 36.55 8.31
CA LEU A 57 -16.78 37.66 7.42
C LEU A 57 -18.07 38.43 7.19
N LEU A 58 -18.08 39.73 7.51
CA LEU A 58 -19.23 40.59 7.32
C LEU A 58 -18.82 42.02 6.96
N LYS A 59 -19.70 42.72 6.24
CA LYS A 59 -19.55 44.16 5.99
C LYS A 59 -20.13 44.94 7.16
N LEU A 60 -19.29 45.72 7.84
CA LEU A 60 -19.67 46.48 9.03
C LEU A 60 -19.69 47.99 8.79
N PRO A 61 -20.80 48.69 9.12
CA PRO A 61 -20.80 50.14 9.17
C PRO A 61 -19.81 50.62 10.26
N PRO A 62 -19.22 51.82 10.15
CA PRO A 62 -18.25 52.34 11.11
C PRO A 62 -18.68 52.24 12.58
N ALA A 63 -19.96 52.47 12.88
CA ALA A 63 -20.48 52.38 14.25
C ALA A 63 -20.53 50.96 14.84
N ALA A 64 -20.54 49.93 13.99
CA ALA A 64 -20.57 48.53 14.39
C ALA A 64 -19.16 47.89 14.43
N ARG A 65 -18.08 48.69 14.40
CA ARG A 65 -16.69 48.19 14.40
C ARG A 65 -16.11 48.00 15.81
N LYS A 66 -16.98 47.79 16.82
CA LYS A 66 -16.56 47.52 18.20
C LYS A 66 -16.63 46.02 18.47
N LYS A 67 -15.48 45.41 18.77
CA LYS A 67 -15.38 43.97 19.05
C LYS A 67 -16.36 43.50 20.15
N GLY A 68 -16.44 44.24 21.25
CA GLY A 68 -17.25 43.88 22.42
C GLY A 68 -18.77 43.89 22.18
N ASP A 69 -19.24 44.42 21.05
CA ASP A 69 -20.65 44.40 20.70
C ASP A 69 -21.07 43.06 20.07
N PHE A 70 -20.15 42.15 19.75
CA PHE A 70 -20.47 40.89 19.08
C PHE A 70 -20.41 39.71 20.05
N THR A 71 -21.46 38.90 20.03
CA THR A 71 -21.55 37.67 20.83
C THR A 71 -22.07 36.52 19.98
N LEU A 72 -21.56 35.32 20.24
CA LEU A 72 -22.05 34.07 19.68
C LEU A 72 -22.81 33.32 20.77
N ARG A 73 -24.11 33.08 20.54
CA ARG A 73 -24.98 32.37 21.47
C ARG A 73 -25.20 30.93 20.99
N LEU A 74 -24.81 29.96 21.81
CA LEU A 74 -25.10 28.55 21.58
C LEU A 74 -26.16 28.06 22.60
N PRO A 75 -27.10 27.18 22.21
CA PRO A 75 -28.05 26.54 23.12
C PRO A 75 -27.37 25.94 24.36
N GLY A 76 -27.89 26.27 25.55
CA GLY A 76 -27.43 25.71 26.83
C GLY A 76 -26.03 26.16 27.27
N ARG A 77 -25.44 27.19 26.65
CA ARG A 77 -24.13 27.74 27.02
C ARG A 77 -24.19 29.25 27.22
N GLU A 78 -23.22 29.77 27.97
CA GLU A 78 -23.05 31.22 28.10
C GLU A 78 -22.67 31.86 26.76
N PRO A 79 -23.10 33.10 26.47
CA PRO A 79 -22.72 33.81 25.27
C PRO A 79 -21.19 33.99 25.17
N VAL A 80 -20.63 33.63 24.02
CA VAL A 80 -19.18 33.73 23.76
C VAL A 80 -18.88 35.09 23.10
N PRO A 81 -18.08 35.98 23.74
CA PRO A 81 -17.72 37.25 23.13
C PRO A 81 -16.73 37.07 21.98
N ALA A 82 -16.69 38.02 21.04
CA ALA A 82 -15.69 38.01 19.98
C ALA A 82 -14.26 38.15 20.54
N GLU A 83 -13.38 37.24 20.15
CA GLU A 83 -11.97 37.24 20.54
C GLU A 83 -11.21 38.34 19.79
N SER A 84 -11.45 38.46 18.48
CA SER A 84 -10.87 39.51 17.66
C SER A 84 -11.82 40.00 16.56
N LEU A 85 -11.59 41.25 16.13
CA LEU A 85 -12.23 41.89 14.99
C LEU A 85 -11.12 42.50 14.13
N ARG A 86 -10.90 41.97 12.93
CA ARG A 86 -9.83 42.42 12.03
C ARG A 86 -10.43 43.01 10.75
N PRO A 87 -9.95 44.16 10.26
CA PRO A 87 -10.34 44.66 8.96
C PRO A 87 -9.78 43.75 7.86
N GLU A 88 -10.53 43.61 6.78
CA GLU A 88 -10.20 42.88 5.55
C GLU A 88 -10.42 43.79 4.33
N ALA A 89 -10.05 43.30 3.14
CA ALA A 89 -10.34 44.01 1.89
C ALA A 89 -11.86 44.28 1.71
N ASP A 90 -12.19 45.27 0.86
CA ASP A 90 -13.58 45.62 0.49
C ASP A 90 -14.50 46.02 1.67
N SER A 91 -13.93 46.68 2.69
CA SER A 91 -14.65 47.07 3.92
C SER A 91 -15.26 45.88 4.70
N ARG A 92 -14.80 44.66 4.43
CA ARG A 92 -15.16 43.49 5.21
C ARG A 92 -14.38 43.48 6.51
N HIS A 93 -14.96 42.85 7.51
CA HIS A 93 -14.31 42.60 8.77
C HIS A 93 -14.45 41.12 9.11
N ARG A 94 -13.37 40.55 9.66
CA ARG A 94 -13.31 39.18 10.15
C ARG A 94 -13.46 39.19 11.66
N LEU A 95 -14.56 38.63 12.14
CA LEU A 95 -14.78 38.30 13.54
C LEU A 95 -14.30 36.89 13.82
N LEU A 96 -13.60 36.68 14.93
CA LEU A 96 -13.19 35.36 15.41
C LEU A 96 -13.81 35.12 16.79
N PHE A 97 -14.43 33.95 16.94
CA PHE A 97 -14.91 33.43 18.21
C PHE A 97 -14.22 32.11 18.48
N ARG A 98 -13.54 31.97 19.62
CA ARG A 98 -12.94 30.72 20.07
C ARG A 98 -13.76 30.15 21.22
N LEU A 99 -14.11 28.88 21.13
CA LEU A 99 -14.99 28.22 22.08
C LEU A 99 -14.58 26.75 22.29
N PRO A 100 -14.93 26.14 23.44
CA PRO A 100 -14.75 24.71 23.65
C PRO A 100 -15.66 23.90 22.72
N VAL A 101 -15.23 22.69 22.37
CA VAL A 101 -15.98 21.78 21.50
C VAL A 101 -17.38 21.50 22.07
N PRO A 102 -18.46 21.68 21.28
CA PRO A 102 -19.81 21.26 21.68
C PRO A 102 -19.90 19.74 21.86
N ALA A 103 -20.78 19.27 22.76
CA ALA A 103 -20.97 17.83 22.98
C ALA A 103 -21.66 17.13 21.79
N SER A 104 -22.41 17.90 20.99
CA SER A 104 -23.12 17.46 19.79
C SER A 104 -23.20 18.60 18.79
N THR A 105 -23.54 18.27 17.53
CA THR A 105 -23.83 19.27 16.50
C THR A 105 -24.87 20.25 17.01
N THR A 106 -24.57 21.55 16.87
CA THR A 106 -25.37 22.62 17.44
C THR A 106 -25.46 23.80 16.48
N ASP A 107 -26.65 24.38 16.40
CA ASP A 107 -26.90 25.65 15.73
C ASP A 107 -26.97 26.78 16.75
N GLY A 108 -26.19 27.81 16.50
CA GLY A 108 -26.09 29.03 17.29
C GLY A 108 -26.55 30.27 16.53
N GLU A 109 -26.53 31.38 17.25
CA GLU A 109 -26.90 32.69 16.75
C GLU A 109 -25.76 33.68 16.96
N LEU A 110 -25.36 34.35 15.87
CA LEU A 110 -24.48 35.51 15.92
C LEU A 110 -25.30 36.75 16.21
N LEU A 111 -24.94 37.46 17.28
CA LEU A 111 -25.61 38.68 17.72
C LEU A 111 -24.67 39.88 17.62
N TRP A 112 -25.23 41.02 17.23
CA TRP A 112 -24.64 42.34 17.46
C TRP A 112 -25.50 43.08 18.50
N LYS A 113 -24.94 43.28 19.69
CA LYS A 113 -25.65 43.65 20.91
C LYS A 113 -26.73 42.60 21.19
N SER A 114 -27.99 42.94 20.99
CA SER A 114 -29.14 42.04 21.13
C SER A 114 -29.76 41.64 19.78
N LYS A 115 -29.21 42.11 18.67
CA LYS A 115 -29.78 41.92 17.33
C LYS A 115 -29.18 40.70 16.65
N HIS A 116 -30.04 39.78 16.22
CA HIS A 116 -29.64 38.62 15.43
C HIS A 116 -29.11 39.04 14.06
N LEU A 117 -27.90 38.60 13.73
CA LEU A 117 -27.26 38.77 12.43
C LEU A 117 -27.41 37.51 11.57
N SER A 118 -27.00 36.36 12.09
CA SER A 118 -27.04 35.10 11.34
C SER A 118 -27.08 33.89 12.26
N ARG A 119 -27.46 32.74 11.67
CA ARG A 119 -27.24 31.44 12.29
C ARG A 119 -25.83 30.94 12.01
N VAL A 120 -25.27 30.20 12.95
CA VAL A 120 -23.94 29.57 12.87
C VAL A 120 -24.13 28.09 13.19
N SER A 121 -23.76 27.20 12.28
CA SER A 121 -23.79 25.77 12.56
C SER A 121 -22.39 25.28 12.93
N VAL A 122 -22.28 24.54 14.03
CA VAL A 122 -21.05 23.87 14.45
C VAL A 122 -21.29 22.36 14.37
N PRO A 123 -21.00 21.72 13.22
CA PRO A 123 -21.11 20.28 13.07
C PRO A 123 -20.04 19.60 13.93
N VAL A 124 -20.47 18.69 14.80
CA VAL A 124 -19.57 17.89 15.65
C VAL A 124 -19.59 16.44 15.16
N LEU A 125 -18.41 15.90 14.94
CA LEU A 125 -18.18 14.50 14.63
C LEU A 125 -17.92 13.74 15.92
N THR A 126 -18.74 12.75 16.23
CA THR A 126 -18.57 11.89 17.41
C THR A 126 -17.47 10.86 17.20
N VAL A 127 -16.97 10.27 18.30
CA VAL A 127 -15.98 9.18 18.24
C VAL A 127 -16.47 7.98 17.44
N GLY A 128 -17.75 7.61 17.60
CA GLY A 128 -18.35 6.47 16.91
C GLY A 128 -18.48 6.71 15.41
N GLU A 129 -18.91 7.91 15.00
CA GLU A 129 -19.00 8.29 13.59
C GLU A 129 -17.63 8.34 12.93
N PHE A 130 -16.63 8.93 13.60
CA PHE A 130 -15.26 8.97 13.10
C PHE A 130 -14.69 7.57 12.90
N LEU A 131 -14.73 6.71 13.93
CA LEU A 131 -14.25 5.33 13.85
C LEU A 131 -14.99 4.52 12.77
N THR A 132 -16.28 4.76 12.56
CA THR A 132 -17.07 4.12 11.50
C THR A 132 -16.68 4.61 10.11
N GLY A 133 -16.25 5.86 9.99
CA GLY A 133 -15.71 6.44 8.76
C GLY A 133 -14.28 6.01 8.42
N LEU A 134 -13.54 5.40 9.35
CA LEU A 134 -12.19 4.91 9.10
C LEU A 134 -12.21 3.59 8.32
N ARG A 135 -11.28 3.46 7.37
CA ARG A 135 -11.07 2.24 6.58
C ARG A 135 -9.59 1.94 6.46
N LEU A 136 -9.24 0.66 6.57
CA LEU A 136 -7.91 0.17 6.22
C LEU A 136 -7.96 -0.44 4.83
N THR A 137 -6.98 -0.08 4.01
CA THR A 137 -6.83 -0.59 2.65
C THR A 137 -5.46 -1.22 2.48
N LEU A 138 -5.40 -2.26 1.63
CA LEU A 138 -4.20 -3.03 1.32
C LEU A 138 -3.38 -3.43 2.57
N PRO A 139 -4.02 -4.02 3.60
CA PRO A 139 -3.23 -4.53 4.72
C PRO A 139 -2.28 -5.59 4.16
N THR A 140 -1.00 -5.47 4.49
CA THR A 140 0.06 -6.31 3.96
C THR A 140 1.07 -6.62 5.05
N VAL A 141 1.37 -7.90 5.24
CA VAL A 141 2.48 -8.34 6.07
C VAL A 141 3.66 -8.65 5.16
N ALA A 142 4.82 -8.09 5.50
CA ALA A 142 6.08 -8.31 4.82
C ALA A 142 7.09 -8.98 5.75
N VAL A 143 7.87 -9.88 5.18
CA VAL A 143 8.91 -10.63 5.88
C VAL A 143 10.26 -10.17 5.35
N ARG A 144 11.20 -9.92 6.26
CA ARG A 144 12.59 -9.64 5.91
C ARG A 144 13.36 -10.95 5.81
N LEU A 145 13.86 -11.27 4.62
CA LEU A 145 14.66 -12.45 4.31
C LEU A 145 16.03 -11.98 3.81
N GLY A 146 17.06 -12.13 4.64
CA GLY A 146 18.37 -11.54 4.37
C GLY A 146 18.29 -10.02 4.27
N ALA A 147 18.73 -9.46 3.13
CA ALA A 147 18.70 -8.03 2.83
C ALA A 147 17.39 -7.57 2.15
N GLN A 148 16.50 -8.49 1.80
CA GLN A 148 15.27 -8.19 1.06
C GLN A 148 14.05 -8.22 1.99
N THR A 149 13.05 -7.41 1.67
CA THR A 149 11.74 -7.40 2.32
C THR A 149 10.68 -7.64 1.27
N VAL A 150 9.83 -8.64 1.50
CA VAL A 150 8.80 -9.07 0.53
C VAL A 150 7.48 -9.31 1.25
N ALA A 151 6.39 -8.91 0.61
CA ALA A 151 5.04 -9.22 1.08
C ALA A 151 4.83 -10.74 1.05
N ALA A 152 4.33 -11.32 2.14
CA ALA A 152 4.17 -12.76 2.24
C ALA A 152 3.03 -13.13 3.18
N GLN A 153 2.31 -14.19 2.82
CA GLN A 153 1.37 -14.89 3.72
C GLN A 153 2.04 -16.13 4.32
N THR A 154 3.01 -16.71 3.64
CA THR A 154 3.74 -17.90 4.08
C THR A 154 5.24 -17.65 3.97
N PHE A 155 6.04 -18.03 4.96
CA PHE A 155 7.50 -17.82 4.91
C PHE A 155 8.29 -18.88 5.67
N VAL A 156 9.58 -19.02 5.35
CA VAL A 156 10.46 -19.96 6.03
C VAL A 156 10.89 -19.41 7.40
N ALA A 157 10.47 -20.08 8.48
CA ALA A 157 10.68 -19.61 9.85
C ALA A 157 12.16 -19.36 10.21
N SER A 158 13.07 -20.23 9.75
CA SER A 158 14.51 -20.12 10.03
C SER A 158 15.21 -18.99 9.27
N GLN A 159 14.60 -18.48 8.19
CA GLN A 159 15.17 -17.45 7.34
C GLN A 159 14.65 -16.05 7.68
N CYS A 160 13.55 -15.97 8.43
CA CYS A 160 12.95 -14.71 8.85
C CYS A 160 13.91 -13.91 9.74
N ARG A 161 14.17 -12.67 9.33
CA ARG A 161 14.97 -11.67 10.06
C ARG A 161 14.13 -10.52 10.60
N GLY A 162 12.84 -10.48 10.29
CA GLY A 162 11.92 -9.44 10.72
C GLY A 162 10.54 -9.63 10.09
N LEU A 163 9.52 -9.17 10.81
CA LEU A 163 8.13 -9.15 10.36
C LEU A 163 7.66 -7.71 10.44
N THR A 164 7.16 -7.17 9.33
CA THR A 164 6.66 -5.80 9.24
C THR A 164 5.24 -5.84 8.71
N ALA A 165 4.37 -5.01 9.26
CA ALA A 165 3.01 -4.84 8.80
C ALA A 165 2.85 -3.44 8.24
N THR A 166 2.13 -3.35 7.13
CA THR A 166 1.85 -2.10 6.43
C THR A 166 0.38 -2.07 6.01
N CYS A 167 -0.22 -0.90 6.00
CA CYS A 167 -1.55 -0.68 5.43
C CYS A 167 -1.74 0.82 5.16
N VAL A 168 -2.77 1.17 4.40
CA VAL A 168 -3.16 2.57 4.21
C VAL A 168 -4.44 2.83 4.99
N LEU A 169 -4.35 3.70 6.00
CA LEU A 169 -5.50 4.20 6.74
C LEU A 169 -6.14 5.36 5.99
N ARG A 170 -7.46 5.29 5.82
CA ARG A 170 -8.27 6.32 5.15
C ARG A 170 -9.41 6.75 6.06
N GLY A 171 -9.73 8.04 6.04
CA GLY A 171 -10.87 8.63 6.74
C GLY A 171 -11.68 9.56 5.82
N ALA A 172 -12.96 9.75 6.15
CA ALA A 172 -13.79 10.76 5.50
C ALA A 172 -13.37 12.20 5.87
N THR A 173 -12.78 12.35 7.06
CA THR A 173 -12.19 13.58 7.60
C THR A 173 -10.68 13.39 7.84
N PRO A 174 -9.93 14.49 8.11
CA PRO A 174 -8.52 14.38 8.49
C PRO A 174 -8.28 13.42 9.66
N LEU A 175 -7.11 12.79 9.67
CA LEU A 175 -6.73 11.75 10.64
C LEU A 175 -6.27 12.30 12.00
N ALA A 176 -6.28 13.62 12.20
CA ALA A 176 -5.88 14.26 13.44
C ALA A 176 -6.50 13.64 14.71
N PRO A 177 -7.79 13.21 14.72
CA PRO A 177 -8.38 12.57 15.90
C PRO A 177 -7.75 11.23 16.28
N VAL A 178 -7.07 10.54 15.35
CA VAL A 178 -6.38 9.26 15.61
C VAL A 178 -5.27 9.43 16.64
N GLY A 179 -4.64 10.61 16.72
CA GLY A 179 -3.53 10.88 17.64
C GLY A 179 -3.86 10.60 19.10
N ASP A 180 -5.11 10.85 19.52
CA ASP A 180 -5.54 10.62 20.92
C ASP A 180 -6.18 9.26 21.15
N LEU A 181 -6.70 8.63 20.08
CA LEU A 181 -7.35 7.32 20.18
C LEU A 181 -6.35 6.18 20.40
N GLY A 182 -5.08 6.41 20.09
CA GLY A 182 -4.07 5.38 20.03
C GLY A 182 -4.24 4.54 18.76
N LEU A 183 -3.16 4.43 18.00
CA LEU A 183 -3.06 3.55 16.85
C LEU A 183 -1.97 2.53 17.14
N THR A 184 -2.33 1.24 17.09
CA THR A 184 -1.43 0.15 17.47
C THR A 184 -1.52 -0.98 16.45
N ALA A 185 -0.37 -1.54 16.09
CA ALA A 185 -0.28 -2.84 15.43
C ALA A 185 0.01 -3.92 16.48
N VAL A 186 -0.81 -4.96 16.51
CA VAL A 186 -0.73 -6.04 17.49
C VAL A 186 -0.27 -7.32 16.79
N PHE A 187 0.95 -7.76 17.09
CA PHE A 187 1.52 -9.00 16.57
C PHE A 187 1.29 -10.13 17.59
N ARG A 188 0.57 -11.18 17.20
CA ARG A 188 0.24 -12.31 18.07
C ARG A 188 0.79 -13.60 17.50
N SER A 189 1.54 -14.35 18.29
CA SER A 189 1.89 -15.74 17.98
C SER A 189 0.79 -16.66 18.47
N GLU A 190 0.06 -17.31 17.55
CA GLU A 190 -1.06 -18.20 17.92
C GLU A 190 -0.56 -19.43 18.69
N ARG A 191 0.65 -19.92 18.37
CA ARG A 191 1.23 -21.08 19.05
C ARG A 191 1.74 -20.79 20.46
N ALA A 192 2.38 -19.64 20.65
CA ALA A 192 3.01 -19.29 21.94
C ALA A 192 2.09 -18.48 22.86
N GLY A 193 0.96 -17.97 22.33
CA GLY A 193 0.07 -17.05 23.04
C GLY A 193 0.65 -15.67 23.29
N THR A 194 1.90 -15.41 22.87
CA THR A 194 2.57 -14.12 23.10
C THR A 194 2.03 -13.05 22.18
N THR A 195 1.75 -11.87 22.74
CA THR A 195 1.27 -10.70 22.02
C THR A 195 2.27 -9.56 22.17
N TYR A 196 2.51 -8.82 21.09
CA TYR A 196 3.38 -7.64 21.04
C TYR A 196 2.59 -6.48 20.46
N GLU A 197 2.38 -5.46 21.28
CA GLU A 197 1.70 -4.23 20.88
C GLU A 197 2.75 -3.19 20.46
N VAL A 198 2.58 -2.67 19.25
CA VAL A 198 3.51 -1.70 18.65
C VAL A 198 2.74 -0.42 18.35
N PRO A 199 2.94 0.66 19.13
CA PRO A 199 2.30 1.94 18.86
C PRO A 199 2.83 2.50 17.54
N VAL A 200 1.94 3.08 16.74
CA VAL A 200 2.28 3.73 15.48
C VAL A 200 1.93 5.20 15.58
N THR A 201 2.96 6.04 15.43
CA THR A 201 2.81 7.49 15.45
C THR A 201 2.66 8.02 14.02
N LEU A 202 1.86 9.07 13.87
CA LEU A 202 1.67 9.76 12.60
C LEU A 202 2.35 11.13 12.67
N SER A 203 2.95 11.56 11.56
CA SER A 203 3.47 12.92 11.46
C SER A 203 2.32 13.94 11.40
N SER A 204 2.60 15.21 11.67
CA SER A 204 1.62 16.30 11.53
C SER A 204 1.02 16.37 10.11
N SER A 205 1.82 16.08 9.07
CA SER A 205 1.33 16.04 7.69
C SER A 205 0.36 14.88 7.44
N GLN A 206 0.59 13.72 8.05
CA GLN A 206 -0.32 12.57 7.98
C GLN A 206 -1.60 12.80 8.79
N LEU A 207 -1.51 13.45 9.96
CA LEU A 207 -2.66 13.82 10.78
C LEU A 207 -3.56 14.86 10.08
N ALA A 208 -2.97 15.81 9.36
CA ALA A 208 -3.73 16.79 8.57
C ALA A 208 -4.37 16.17 7.31
N ALA A 209 -3.84 15.07 6.81
CA ALA A 209 -4.34 14.36 5.64
C ALA A 209 -5.54 13.46 5.97
N ARG A 210 -6.27 13.04 4.94
CA ARG A 210 -7.35 12.04 5.04
C ARG A 210 -6.85 10.61 4.86
N GLU A 211 -5.58 10.45 4.46
CA GLU A 211 -4.96 9.15 4.25
C GLU A 211 -3.53 9.14 4.81
N ALA A 212 -3.11 8.01 5.36
CA ALA A 212 -1.74 7.81 5.84
C ALA A 212 -1.28 6.36 5.62
N LEU A 213 -0.02 6.20 5.20
CA LEU A 213 0.65 4.91 5.20
C LEU A 213 1.08 4.57 6.63
N LEU A 214 0.60 3.44 7.13
CA LEU A 214 0.96 2.89 8.42
C LEU A 214 2.05 1.83 8.24
N THR A 215 3.02 1.81 9.16
CA THR A 215 4.08 0.80 9.17
C THR A 215 4.44 0.46 10.61
N ALA A 216 4.47 -0.83 10.92
CA ALA A 216 4.86 -1.34 12.22
C ALA A 216 5.78 -2.56 12.06
N ALA A 217 6.85 -2.62 12.83
CA ALA A 217 7.74 -3.78 12.86
C ALA A 217 7.50 -4.58 14.14
N CYS A 218 7.36 -5.90 14.03
CA CYS A 218 7.26 -6.76 15.19
C CYS A 218 8.58 -6.68 15.99
N PRO A 219 8.54 -6.43 17.31
CA PRO A 219 9.75 -6.30 18.12
C PRO A 219 10.51 -7.63 18.25
N LYS A 220 9.84 -8.77 18.00
CA LYS A 220 10.44 -10.09 18.06
C LYS A 220 10.35 -10.81 16.72
N VAL A 221 11.49 -11.32 16.26
CA VAL A 221 11.58 -12.08 15.01
C VAL A 221 10.91 -13.45 15.17
N PRO A 222 9.93 -13.81 14.29
CA PRO A 222 9.34 -15.14 14.25
C PRO A 222 10.33 -16.23 13.84
N ARG A 223 10.99 -16.88 14.82
CA ARG A 223 11.95 -17.98 14.55
C ARG A 223 11.35 -19.38 14.58
N ARG A 224 10.12 -19.52 15.11
CA ARG A 224 9.46 -20.81 15.29
C ARG A 224 8.37 -20.98 14.23
N VAL A 225 8.23 -22.23 13.76
CA VAL A 225 7.12 -22.65 12.90
C VAL A 225 5.79 -22.46 13.62
N GLY A 226 4.81 -21.90 12.91
CA GLY A 226 3.47 -21.64 13.41
C GLY A 226 2.83 -20.40 12.78
N ARG A 227 1.57 -20.17 13.14
CA ARG A 227 0.80 -19.02 12.67
C ARG A 227 1.02 -17.78 13.53
N TRP A 228 0.96 -16.64 12.86
CA TRP A 228 0.98 -15.32 13.45
C TRP A 228 -0.23 -14.55 12.95
N ALA A 229 -0.84 -13.78 13.83
CA ALA A 229 -1.87 -12.80 13.49
C ALA A 229 -1.30 -11.39 13.68
N VAL A 230 -1.64 -10.49 12.78
CA VAL A 230 -1.35 -9.06 12.89
C VAL A 230 -2.66 -8.30 12.83
N SER A 231 -3.00 -7.63 13.92
CA SER A 231 -4.20 -6.81 14.01
C SER A 231 -3.85 -5.33 14.02
N TRP A 232 -4.63 -4.51 13.33
CA TRP A 232 -4.58 -3.06 13.46
C TRP A 232 -5.70 -2.60 14.39
N VAL A 233 -5.36 -1.83 15.43
CA VAL A 233 -6.29 -1.39 16.47
C VAL A 233 -6.27 0.12 16.58
N ILE A 234 -7.45 0.75 16.60
CA ILE A 234 -7.62 2.20 16.78
C ILE A 234 -8.69 2.45 17.83
N GLY A 235 -8.37 3.18 18.90
CA GLY A 235 -9.36 3.47 19.96
C GLY A 235 -9.92 2.21 20.63
N GLY A 236 -9.10 1.16 20.76
CA GLY A 236 -9.50 -0.15 21.27
C GLY A 236 -10.33 -1.01 20.30
N ARG A 237 -10.68 -0.50 19.11
CA ARG A 237 -11.40 -1.26 18.08
C ARG A 237 -10.43 -1.95 17.13
N GLU A 238 -10.58 -3.26 16.97
CA GLU A 238 -9.87 -4.01 15.93
C GLU A 238 -10.45 -3.65 14.55
N MET A 239 -9.61 -3.09 13.68
CA MET A 239 -9.98 -2.60 12.36
C MET A 239 -9.80 -3.67 11.29
N CYS A 240 -8.72 -4.44 11.36
CA CYS A 240 -8.51 -5.62 10.53
C CYS A 240 -7.51 -6.58 11.16
N VAL A 241 -7.54 -7.84 10.70
CA VAL A 241 -6.60 -8.90 11.11
C VAL A 241 -6.05 -9.59 9.87
N GLN A 242 -4.75 -9.79 9.84
CA GLN A 242 -4.06 -10.60 8.83
C GLN A 242 -3.39 -11.79 9.49
N ARG A 243 -3.43 -12.94 8.82
CA ARG A 243 -2.72 -14.13 9.29
C ARG A 243 -1.57 -14.45 8.35
N VAL A 244 -0.44 -14.83 8.93
CA VAL A 244 0.72 -15.33 8.20
C VAL A 244 1.23 -16.61 8.83
N GLU A 245 1.82 -17.49 8.02
CA GLU A 245 2.28 -18.81 8.41
C GLU A 245 3.80 -18.93 8.26
N ALA A 246 4.48 -19.22 9.37
CA ALA A 246 5.88 -19.59 9.36
C ALA A 246 6.00 -21.11 9.18
N ILE A 247 6.58 -21.57 8.08
CA ILE A 247 6.74 -22.99 7.73
C ILE A 247 8.20 -23.47 7.91
N PRO A 248 8.45 -24.78 8.06
CA PRO A 248 9.81 -25.32 8.09
C PRO A 248 10.43 -25.33 6.69
N ALA A 249 11.78 -25.25 6.63
CA ALA A 249 12.53 -25.25 5.38
C ALA A 249 12.21 -26.47 4.48
N ARG A 250 12.05 -27.67 5.06
CA ARG A 250 11.68 -28.88 4.32
C ARG A 250 10.38 -28.76 3.51
N ARG A 251 9.39 -28.01 4.01
CA ARG A 251 8.10 -27.81 3.31
C ARG A 251 8.26 -26.87 2.13
N PHE A 252 9.04 -25.80 2.31
CA PHE A 252 9.43 -24.90 1.23
C PHE A 252 10.23 -25.62 0.15
N GLU A 253 11.22 -26.44 0.53
CA GLU A 253 12.04 -27.20 -0.41
C GLU A 253 11.22 -28.21 -1.22
N ALA A 254 10.20 -28.81 -0.60
CA ALA A 254 9.27 -29.71 -1.28
C ALA A 254 8.35 -28.97 -2.26
N SER A 255 8.07 -27.69 -2.05
CA SER A 255 7.16 -26.89 -2.88
C SER A 255 7.85 -26.14 -4.02
N LEU A 256 9.19 -26.14 -4.08
CA LEU A 256 9.94 -25.57 -5.20
C LEU A 256 9.62 -26.32 -6.51
N ARG A 257 9.30 -25.55 -7.54
CA ARG A 257 9.05 -26.05 -8.90
C ARG A 257 9.61 -25.09 -9.95
N VAL A 258 9.87 -25.61 -11.14
CA VAL A 258 10.10 -24.82 -12.34
C VAL A 258 8.74 -24.60 -13.01
N ALA A 259 8.33 -23.34 -13.12
CA ALA A 259 7.09 -22.93 -13.78
C ALA A 259 7.25 -22.83 -15.30
N ASP A 260 8.43 -22.47 -15.78
CA ASP A 260 8.76 -22.36 -17.20
C ASP A 260 10.28 -22.45 -17.39
N THR A 261 10.70 -22.90 -18.57
CA THR A 261 12.11 -22.99 -18.96
C THR A 261 12.30 -22.26 -20.29
N ARG A 262 13.29 -21.37 -20.32
CA ARG A 262 13.64 -20.53 -21.46
C ARG A 262 15.15 -20.51 -21.66
N PHE A 263 15.59 -19.83 -22.70
CA PHE A 263 16.98 -19.54 -23.01
C PHE A 263 17.20 -18.04 -23.04
N VAL A 264 18.37 -17.61 -22.59
CA VAL A 264 18.87 -16.26 -22.83
C VAL A 264 19.95 -16.39 -23.90
N ALA A 265 19.85 -15.60 -24.95
CA ALA A 265 20.82 -15.54 -26.03
C ALA A 265 21.36 -14.11 -26.16
N ALA A 266 22.67 -13.96 -26.33
CA ALA A 266 23.30 -12.70 -26.69
C ALA A 266 23.96 -12.82 -28.06
N ASP A 267 23.78 -11.82 -28.92
CA ASP A 267 24.49 -11.73 -30.20
C ASP A 267 25.92 -11.17 -30.04
N LYS A 268 26.65 -11.04 -31.15
CA LYS A 268 28.02 -10.48 -31.15
C LYS A 268 28.08 -9.00 -30.76
N ALA A 269 26.98 -8.27 -30.93
CA ALA A 269 26.86 -6.87 -30.52
C ALA A 269 26.48 -6.73 -29.04
N GLY A 270 26.21 -7.85 -28.35
CA GLY A 270 25.81 -7.88 -26.94
C GLY A 270 24.31 -7.67 -26.72
N ALA A 271 23.48 -7.67 -27.77
CA ALA A 271 22.03 -7.57 -27.62
C ALA A 271 21.47 -8.88 -27.05
N VAL A 272 20.74 -8.79 -25.95
CA VAL A 272 20.22 -9.93 -25.19
C VAL A 272 18.74 -10.16 -25.51
N ARG A 273 18.36 -11.40 -25.80
CA ARG A 273 16.98 -11.84 -26.01
C ARG A 273 16.65 -13.07 -25.19
N VAL A 274 15.39 -13.19 -24.77
CA VAL A 274 14.85 -14.38 -24.09
C VAL A 274 14.02 -15.18 -25.10
N LEU A 275 14.34 -16.46 -25.26
CA LEU A 275 13.76 -17.38 -26.23
C LEU A 275 13.10 -18.55 -25.50
N ARG A 276 12.00 -19.07 -26.05
CA ARG A 276 11.38 -20.31 -25.53
C ARG A 276 12.17 -21.56 -25.93
N GLN A 277 12.81 -21.52 -27.09
CA GLN A 277 13.60 -22.60 -27.65
C GLN A 277 15.08 -22.21 -27.69
N PRO A 278 16.00 -23.19 -27.70
CA PRO A 278 17.41 -22.89 -27.88
C PRO A 278 17.63 -22.17 -29.23
N PRO A 279 18.52 -21.16 -29.30
CA PRO A 279 18.85 -20.49 -30.55
C PRO A 279 19.47 -21.49 -31.54
N ALA A 280 19.22 -21.31 -32.84
CA ALA A 280 19.86 -22.17 -33.84
C ALA A 280 21.37 -21.89 -33.90
N THR A 281 22.14 -22.87 -34.38
CA THR A 281 23.59 -22.78 -34.47
C THR A 281 24.01 -21.53 -35.24
N GLY A 282 24.81 -20.67 -34.62
CA GLY A 282 25.30 -19.42 -35.22
C GLY A 282 24.40 -18.19 -35.06
N GLU A 283 23.16 -18.34 -34.56
CA GLU A 283 22.25 -17.21 -34.33
C GLU A 283 22.59 -16.38 -33.09
N ALA A 284 23.35 -16.97 -32.15
CA ALA A 284 23.75 -16.35 -30.91
C ALA A 284 25.26 -16.51 -30.72
N ALA A 285 25.92 -15.49 -30.18
CA ALA A 285 27.30 -15.56 -29.75
C ALA A 285 27.42 -16.24 -28.39
N ARG A 286 26.44 -16.03 -27.50
CA ARG A 286 26.39 -16.64 -26.17
C ARG A 286 24.98 -17.12 -25.84
N VAL A 287 24.87 -18.22 -25.11
CA VAL A 287 23.58 -18.80 -24.70
C VAL A 287 23.63 -19.32 -23.27
N GLY A 288 22.55 -19.15 -22.52
CA GLY A 288 22.40 -19.71 -21.19
C GLY A 288 20.94 -20.06 -20.89
N PRO A 289 20.68 -20.81 -19.81
CA PRO A 289 19.33 -21.14 -19.41
C PRO A 289 18.66 -19.96 -18.70
N CYS A 290 17.32 -19.91 -18.75
CA CYS A 290 16.49 -19.05 -17.94
C CYS A 290 15.36 -19.88 -17.35
N PHE A 291 15.41 -20.14 -16.04
CA PHE A 291 14.37 -20.86 -15.34
C PHE A 291 13.44 -19.87 -14.64
N LEU A 292 12.12 -20.05 -14.80
CA LEU A 292 11.14 -19.38 -13.94
C LEU A 292 10.85 -20.31 -12.76
N VAL A 293 11.37 -19.97 -11.59
CA VAL A 293 11.24 -20.78 -10.37
C VAL A 293 10.13 -20.21 -9.50
N ALA A 294 9.27 -21.06 -8.98
CA ALA A 294 8.18 -20.67 -8.09
C ALA A 294 7.99 -21.70 -6.98
N SER A 295 7.31 -21.30 -5.91
CA SER A 295 6.77 -22.21 -4.90
C SER A 295 5.31 -22.55 -5.20
N SER A 296 4.87 -23.76 -4.89
CA SER A 296 3.45 -24.13 -4.89
C SER A 296 2.71 -23.73 -3.60
N GLU A 297 3.40 -23.18 -2.60
CA GLU A 297 2.78 -22.69 -1.36
C GLU A 297 2.19 -21.29 -1.60
N PRO A 298 0.92 -21.01 -1.29
CA PRO A 298 0.32 -19.69 -1.48
C PRO A 298 0.97 -18.58 -0.64
N GLY A 299 1.18 -17.42 -1.26
CA GLY A 299 1.79 -16.23 -0.66
C GLY A 299 3.19 -16.49 -0.09
N MET A 300 3.93 -17.45 -0.65
CA MET A 300 5.21 -17.90 -0.14
C MET A 300 6.32 -16.87 -0.35
N ALA A 301 7.24 -16.81 0.61
CA ALA A 301 8.53 -16.16 0.47
C ALA A 301 9.62 -16.96 1.18
N GLY A 302 10.65 -17.37 0.44
CA GLY A 302 11.78 -18.11 0.97
C GLY A 302 13.02 -17.92 0.11
N VAL A 303 14.20 -18.01 0.72
CA VAL A 303 15.47 -17.97 0.00
C VAL A 303 15.97 -19.39 -0.16
N CYS A 304 16.37 -19.78 -1.36
CA CYS A 304 17.05 -21.04 -1.60
C CYS A 304 18.31 -20.83 -2.45
N ARG A 305 19.30 -21.69 -2.24
CA ARG A 305 20.52 -21.72 -3.03
C ARG A 305 20.30 -22.56 -4.27
N LEU A 306 20.30 -21.94 -5.44
CA LEU A 306 20.11 -22.60 -6.73
C LEU A 306 21.46 -22.80 -7.41
N GLN A 307 21.63 -23.96 -8.02
CA GLN A 307 22.84 -24.39 -8.71
C GLN A 307 22.51 -24.69 -10.16
N ILE A 308 23.31 -24.20 -11.11
CA ILE A 308 23.26 -24.65 -12.50
C ILE A 308 24.41 -25.55 -12.81
N HIS A 309 24.10 -26.67 -13.43
CA HIS A 309 25.06 -27.60 -13.96
C HIS A 309 24.95 -27.71 -15.47
N ALA A 310 26.08 -27.89 -16.16
CA ALA A 310 26.10 -28.21 -17.58
C ALA A 310 25.88 -29.72 -17.76
N ALA A 311 24.81 -30.13 -18.44
CA ALA A 311 24.54 -31.54 -18.72
C ALA A 311 25.40 -32.01 -19.90
N THR A 312 26.55 -32.61 -19.62
CA THR A 312 27.42 -33.24 -20.62
C THR A 312 27.02 -34.70 -20.83
N PRO A 313 26.82 -35.17 -22.07
CA PRO A 313 26.53 -36.57 -22.34
C PRO A 313 27.62 -37.49 -21.79
N GLY A 314 27.23 -38.54 -21.05
CA GLY A 314 28.15 -39.55 -20.51
C GLY A 314 28.84 -39.18 -19.19
N GLU A 315 28.71 -37.94 -18.71
CA GLU A 315 29.25 -37.54 -17.42
C GLU A 315 28.29 -37.89 -16.28
N ARG A 316 28.80 -38.62 -15.27
CA ARG A 316 28.01 -38.95 -14.06
C ARG A 316 27.79 -37.75 -13.13
N ARG A 317 28.66 -36.75 -13.20
CA ARG A 317 28.62 -35.56 -12.34
C ARG A 317 28.76 -34.31 -13.19
N PRO A 318 27.64 -33.67 -13.57
CA PRO A 318 27.69 -32.51 -14.45
C PRO A 318 28.41 -31.34 -13.75
N PRO A 319 29.31 -30.61 -14.44
CA PRO A 319 30.09 -29.53 -13.84
C PRO A 319 29.18 -28.38 -13.37
N LEU A 320 29.48 -27.82 -12.20
CA LEU A 320 28.79 -26.66 -11.64
C LEU A 320 29.24 -25.41 -12.40
N LEU A 321 28.30 -24.73 -13.05
CA LEU A 321 28.54 -23.48 -13.75
C LEU A 321 28.39 -22.27 -12.81
N MET A 322 27.34 -22.27 -12.00
CA MET A 322 27.00 -21.15 -11.13
C MET A 322 26.18 -21.59 -9.93
N GLU A 323 26.32 -20.87 -8.82
CA GLU A 323 25.50 -21.06 -7.63
C GLU A 323 25.13 -19.69 -7.03
N GLN A 324 23.86 -19.49 -6.68
CA GLN A 324 23.36 -18.22 -6.16
C GLN A 324 22.19 -18.41 -5.19
N ASP A 325 22.12 -17.58 -4.16
CA ASP A 325 20.94 -17.47 -3.30
C ASP A 325 19.87 -16.64 -4.00
N VAL A 326 18.67 -17.22 -4.13
CA VAL A 326 17.53 -16.63 -4.84
C VAL A 326 16.33 -16.57 -3.92
N LEU A 327 15.70 -15.39 -3.84
CA LEU A 327 14.39 -15.24 -3.20
C LEU A 327 13.32 -15.78 -4.15
N VAL A 328 12.66 -16.86 -3.74
CA VAL A 328 11.56 -17.49 -4.47
C VAL A 328 10.24 -17.17 -3.75
N THR A 329 9.26 -16.77 -4.55
CA THR A 329 7.87 -16.59 -4.09
C THR A 329 6.92 -17.61 -4.73
N ASP A 330 5.63 -17.50 -4.47
CA ASP A 330 4.58 -18.24 -5.18
C ASP A 330 4.36 -17.73 -6.62
N GLY A 331 4.96 -16.59 -6.98
CA GLY A 331 5.06 -16.08 -8.34
C GLY A 331 6.34 -16.53 -9.07
N PRO A 332 6.37 -16.44 -10.41
CA PRO A 332 7.54 -16.81 -11.20
C PRO A 332 8.72 -15.88 -10.91
N THR A 333 9.79 -16.44 -10.36
CA THR A 333 11.07 -15.77 -10.12
C THR A 333 12.03 -16.12 -11.24
N VAL A 334 12.50 -15.12 -11.98
CA VAL A 334 13.48 -15.32 -13.06
C VAL A 334 14.84 -15.68 -12.48
N PHE A 335 15.39 -16.80 -12.90
CA PHE A 335 16.76 -17.22 -12.62
C PHE A 335 17.50 -17.45 -13.95
N ALA A 336 18.34 -16.50 -14.34
CA ALA A 336 19.10 -16.50 -15.59
C ALA A 336 20.62 -16.38 -15.30
N PRO A 337 21.27 -17.49 -14.95
CA PRO A 337 22.63 -17.51 -14.43
C PRO A 337 23.68 -17.55 -15.55
N GLY A 338 24.09 -16.36 -16.01
CA GLY A 338 25.19 -16.20 -16.97
C GLY A 338 24.94 -16.83 -18.35
N LEU A 339 25.86 -16.60 -19.28
CA LEU A 339 25.82 -17.15 -20.64
C LEU A 339 27.13 -17.86 -20.97
N LEU A 340 27.04 -19.04 -21.58
CA LEU A 340 28.18 -19.75 -22.16
C LEU A 340 28.47 -19.22 -23.56
N ASP A 341 29.72 -19.33 -24.01
CA ASP A 341 30.05 -19.05 -25.40
C ASP A 341 29.41 -20.10 -26.32
N ALA A 342 28.91 -19.66 -27.48
CA ALA A 342 28.28 -20.56 -28.44
C ALA A 342 29.24 -21.66 -28.92
N ALA A 343 30.55 -21.41 -28.90
CA ALA A 343 31.59 -22.40 -29.21
C ALA A 343 31.64 -23.57 -28.21
N GLU A 344 31.17 -23.37 -26.97
CA GLU A 344 31.16 -24.39 -25.91
C GLU A 344 29.89 -25.26 -25.95
N THR A 345 28.82 -24.75 -26.58
CA THR A 345 27.51 -25.43 -26.66
C THR A 345 27.51 -26.82 -27.28
N PRO A 346 28.39 -27.20 -28.25
CA PRO A 346 28.40 -28.56 -28.78
C PRO A 346 28.77 -29.61 -27.73
N THR A 347 29.56 -29.23 -26.72
CA THR A 347 29.98 -30.11 -25.62
C THR A 347 28.90 -30.22 -24.53
N VAL A 348 28.00 -29.23 -24.45
CA VAL A 348 26.95 -29.12 -23.43
C VAL A 348 25.61 -29.55 -24.05
N GLY A 349 25.06 -30.69 -23.62
CA GLY A 349 23.75 -31.17 -24.07
C GLY A 349 22.58 -30.33 -23.55
N GLY A 350 22.75 -29.66 -22.41
CA GLY A 350 21.76 -28.79 -21.80
C GLY A 350 22.19 -28.29 -20.43
N PHE A 351 21.23 -27.80 -19.66
CA PHE A 351 21.45 -27.27 -18.32
C PHE A 351 20.52 -27.93 -17.33
N GLU A 352 21.00 -28.17 -16.12
CA GLU A 352 20.19 -28.65 -15.01
C GLU A 352 20.15 -27.61 -13.89
N LEU A 353 18.94 -27.25 -13.47
CA LEU A 353 18.70 -26.50 -12.25
C LEU A 353 18.61 -27.45 -11.07
N ARG A 354 19.47 -27.27 -10.08
CA ARG A 354 19.52 -28.09 -8.87
C ARG A 354 19.36 -27.26 -7.60
N HIS A 355 18.78 -27.89 -6.58
CA HIS A 355 18.76 -27.40 -5.21
C HIS A 355 19.12 -28.55 -4.26
N LYS A 356 20.18 -28.38 -3.46
CA LYS A 356 20.71 -29.42 -2.55
C LYS A 356 20.90 -30.79 -3.23
N GLY A 357 21.39 -30.78 -4.47
CA GLY A 357 21.61 -31.99 -5.26
C GLY A 357 20.37 -32.58 -5.95
N ARG A 358 19.15 -32.14 -5.61
CA ARG A 358 17.92 -32.51 -6.32
C ARG A 358 17.77 -31.67 -7.58
N VAL A 359 17.51 -32.31 -8.73
CA VAL A 359 17.16 -31.62 -9.98
C VAL A 359 15.73 -31.08 -9.86
N LEU A 360 15.57 -29.78 -10.06
CA LEU A 360 14.29 -29.07 -10.08
C LEU A 360 13.73 -28.95 -11.50
N GLY A 361 14.61 -28.82 -12.50
CA GLY A 361 14.25 -28.77 -13.90
C GLY A 361 15.49 -28.78 -14.79
N SER A 362 15.27 -28.91 -16.10
CA SER A 362 16.35 -28.96 -17.09
C SER A 362 15.96 -28.19 -18.35
N ALA A 363 16.96 -27.69 -19.06
CA ALA A 363 16.84 -26.96 -20.32
C ALA A 363 17.74 -27.63 -21.36
N SER A 364 17.16 -28.30 -22.37
CA SER A 364 17.93 -28.98 -23.41
C SER A 364 18.39 -28.00 -24.49
N LEU A 365 19.68 -27.95 -24.79
CA LEU A 365 20.20 -27.23 -25.96
C LEU A 365 19.98 -28.01 -27.26
N ARG A 366 19.71 -29.31 -27.15
CA ARG A 366 19.42 -30.17 -28.30
C ARG A 366 17.92 -30.06 -28.62
N PRO A 367 17.57 -29.86 -29.90
CA PRO A 367 16.16 -29.94 -30.30
C PRO A 367 15.61 -31.33 -29.95
N VAL A 368 14.32 -31.40 -29.60
CA VAL A 368 13.63 -32.68 -29.37
C VAL A 368 13.84 -33.56 -30.60
N PRO A 369 14.48 -34.73 -30.46
CA PRO A 369 14.83 -35.54 -31.61
C PRO A 369 13.55 -36.02 -32.29
N SER A 370 13.43 -35.67 -33.55
CA SER A 370 12.37 -36.16 -34.41
C SER A 370 12.72 -37.56 -34.90
N ALA A 371 11.78 -38.50 -34.79
CA ALA A 371 11.88 -39.75 -35.53
C ALA A 371 12.00 -39.42 -37.03
N ALA A 372 12.96 -40.06 -37.71
CA ALA A 372 13.14 -39.92 -39.16
C ALA A 372 12.73 -41.22 -39.83
N LEU A 373 11.87 -41.12 -40.85
CA LEU A 373 11.61 -42.21 -41.77
C LEU A 373 12.76 -42.24 -42.77
N THR A 374 13.39 -43.39 -42.97
CA THR A 374 14.37 -43.56 -44.04
C THR A 374 13.66 -43.50 -45.39
N ALA A 375 14.40 -43.25 -46.47
CA ALA A 375 13.87 -43.28 -47.83
C ALA A 375 13.23 -44.63 -48.22
N GLU A 376 13.53 -45.69 -47.46
CA GLU A 376 12.99 -47.04 -47.60
C GLU A 376 11.75 -47.31 -46.70
N GLY A 377 11.25 -46.29 -45.99
CA GLY A 377 10.15 -46.44 -45.03
C GLY A 377 10.54 -47.06 -43.69
N GLY A 378 11.84 -47.24 -43.43
CA GLY A 378 12.35 -47.76 -42.17
C GLY A 378 12.26 -46.73 -41.04
N PHE A 379 11.90 -47.18 -39.84
CA PHE A 379 11.86 -46.35 -38.64
C PHE A 379 13.27 -46.24 -38.03
N LYS A 380 13.84 -45.03 -38.04
CA LYS A 380 15.06 -44.75 -37.27
C LYS A 380 14.66 -44.18 -35.90
N PRO A 381 14.86 -44.92 -34.79
CA PRO A 381 14.51 -44.42 -33.48
C PRO A 381 15.34 -43.16 -33.18
N PRO A 382 14.74 -42.15 -32.51
CA PRO A 382 15.50 -41.02 -32.02
C PRO A 382 16.59 -41.50 -31.04
N PRO A 383 17.76 -40.82 -30.97
CA PRO A 383 18.75 -41.12 -29.94
C PRO A 383 18.14 -40.93 -28.55
N ASP A 384 18.70 -41.62 -27.55
CA ASP A 384 18.26 -41.54 -26.16
C ASP A 384 18.09 -40.06 -25.74
N PHE A 385 16.84 -39.70 -25.45
CA PHE A 385 16.43 -38.34 -25.13
C PHE A 385 15.81 -38.31 -23.75
N ALA A 386 16.32 -37.45 -22.88
CA ALA A 386 15.72 -37.20 -21.60
C ALA A 386 14.46 -36.34 -21.80
N TRP A 387 13.29 -36.98 -21.75
CA TRP A 387 12.02 -36.26 -21.78
C TRP A 387 11.94 -35.26 -20.63
N THR A 388 11.62 -34.01 -20.96
CA THR A 388 11.41 -32.91 -20.01
C THR A 388 9.99 -32.39 -20.20
N PRO A 389 9.38 -31.73 -19.20
CA PRO A 389 8.06 -31.10 -19.38
C PRO A 389 8.02 -30.15 -20.59
N THR A 390 9.10 -29.41 -20.84
CA THR A 390 9.28 -28.58 -22.04
C THR A 390 9.27 -29.38 -23.34
N ALA A 391 9.86 -30.58 -23.35
CA ALA A 391 9.84 -31.45 -24.52
C ALA A 391 8.45 -32.08 -24.75
N ASP A 392 7.70 -32.36 -23.69
CA ASP A 392 6.30 -32.80 -23.77
C ASP A 392 5.41 -31.69 -24.36
N ASP A 393 5.58 -30.45 -23.90
CA ASP A 393 4.85 -29.29 -24.44
C ASP A 393 5.19 -29.06 -25.92
N GLU A 394 6.47 -29.18 -26.31
CA GLU A 394 6.89 -29.08 -27.71
C GLU A 394 6.33 -30.22 -28.56
N LEU A 395 6.33 -31.46 -28.05
CA LEU A 395 5.71 -32.60 -28.73
C LEU A 395 4.21 -32.38 -28.91
N ALA A 396 3.50 -31.92 -27.87
CA ALA A 396 2.07 -31.62 -27.93
C ALA A 396 1.76 -30.50 -28.95
N GLU A 397 2.60 -29.46 -29.01
CA GLU A 397 2.49 -28.41 -30.02
C GLU A 397 2.70 -28.96 -31.44
N ARG A 398 3.74 -29.79 -31.65
CA ARG A 398 4.00 -30.43 -32.96
C ARG A 398 2.86 -31.37 -33.38
N LEU A 399 2.35 -32.18 -32.44
CA LEU A 399 1.21 -33.07 -32.69
C LEU A 399 -0.07 -32.29 -33.00
N SER A 400 -0.33 -31.18 -32.31
CA SER A 400 -1.50 -30.33 -32.63
C SER A 400 -1.40 -29.69 -34.01
N ARG A 401 -0.20 -29.26 -34.44
CA ARG A 401 0.04 -28.79 -35.81
C ARG A 401 -0.13 -29.89 -36.86
N LEU A 402 0.32 -31.10 -36.58
CA LEU A 402 0.15 -32.26 -37.47
C LEU A 402 -1.31 -32.70 -37.57
N MET A 403 -2.07 -32.67 -36.47
CA MET A 403 -3.50 -33.01 -36.47
C MET A 403 -4.40 -31.85 -36.98
N GLY A 404 -3.87 -30.62 -37.06
CA GLY A 404 -4.58 -29.43 -37.56
C GLY A 404 -4.21 -28.98 -38.97
N GLY A 405 -3.39 -29.74 -39.71
CA GLY A 405 -2.95 -29.42 -41.07
C GLY A 405 -3.86 -30.00 -42.15
N GLY A 406 -5.07 -29.48 -42.24
CA GLY A 406 -6.07 -29.84 -43.25
C GLY A 406 -7.18 -28.79 -43.39
N SER A 407 -6.82 -27.50 -43.45
CA SER A 407 -7.63 -26.44 -44.06
C SER A 407 -6.73 -25.36 -44.62
#